data_AF-A0A7J8FPA5-F1
#
_entry.id   AF-A0A7J8FPA5-F1
#
_cell.length_a   1.000
_cell.length_b   1.000
_cell.length_c   1.000
_cell.angle_alpha   90.00
_cell.angle_beta   90.00
_cell.angle_gamma   90.00
#
_symmetry.space_group_name_H-M   'P 1'
#
loop_
_entity.id
_entity.type
_entity.pdbx_description
1 polymer ?
#
loop_
_entity_poly.entity_id
_entity_poly.type
_entity_poly.pdbx_seq_one_letter_code
_entity_poly.pdbx_strand_id
1 'polypeptide(L)'
;MLKALWHGMYMPKEKRTRFSELWRAIMDIDPDGKPQTNKDIFAEFSSAGLIDITKDPDFDGIYDEDMNEDPTYNPNCPEEKAVFMKYAENMMLKLTFSTTQVQQCENVFIFETAYWLTNALKYNQDCLDICTYQRLQQRLYLQKKVIQKHLEKKKEIRRGIGYLKLICFLIPFLLSLKKKMKVPYLSSLLQPFSDDKVKTERELPPFIYGQDFKCQNFHYAKHQYFHVHGGIEFDITTASIENALEVFKNDLEKIRDCAANTFVEDSGYKEYYSIPVMEFNGKSYYVMYFELETFYQQLYKTQWWGAINEIVNNLRPKRLPLTDAQLHEQFKKKFGFKKAMKCKSIPFGMKSAVERGLNAVFHTFSRKTSSSTINVSDEAGYAIFHHAALHNRVSIICQLCNANFNVNQRRFVMFSQESSKMDMKKERNGPTPLHLAAQACSLETACCLLSFKADYTLSEKRGWMPIHFAAFYDNICIIIILYRKDPSLLEAEATAENQCTPLLLAATSGALDTIKYLFSLGANWTKTDIKGNNIIHLSVLTFHTEVLKHIIELNIPELPVWKTLVGEYKTQSL
;
A
#
# COMPACT_ATOMS: atom_id res chain seq x y z
N MET A 1 -15.09 4.91 6.02
CA MET A 1 -14.71 6.33 6.08
C MET A 1 -13.36 6.61 5.43
N LEU A 2 -12.25 5.98 5.83
CA LEU A 2 -10.93 6.20 5.18
C LEU A 2 -10.98 6.13 3.65
N LYS A 3 -11.59 5.07 3.09
CA LYS A 3 -11.80 4.94 1.64
C LYS A 3 -12.71 6.01 1.05
N ALA A 4 -13.67 6.54 1.82
CA ALA A 4 -14.61 7.55 1.35
C ALA A 4 -13.91 8.83 0.91
N LEU A 5 -12.81 9.20 1.57
CA LEU A 5 -12.00 10.36 1.20
C LEU A 5 -11.33 10.20 -0.18
N TRP A 6 -11.17 8.95 -0.65
CA TRP A 6 -10.67 8.66 -1.99
C TRP A 6 -11.74 8.90 -3.06
N HIS A 7 -12.94 8.36 -2.87
CA HIS A 7 -13.96 8.29 -3.94
C HIS A 7 -15.23 9.12 -3.66
N GLY A 8 -15.25 9.89 -2.58
CA GLY A 8 -16.29 10.86 -2.25
C GLY A 8 -17.60 10.31 -1.68
N MET A 9 -17.70 9.03 -1.36
CA MET A 9 -18.95 8.47 -0.84
C MET A 9 -18.70 7.37 0.19
N TYR A 10 -19.69 7.09 1.02
CA TYR A 10 -19.65 5.94 1.91
C TYR A 10 -21.05 5.46 2.28
N MET A 11 -21.11 4.24 2.81
CA MET A 11 -22.29 3.74 3.49
C MET A 11 -21.93 3.54 4.97
N PRO A 12 -22.74 4.01 5.93
CA PRO A 12 -22.53 3.79 7.36
C PRO A 12 -22.41 2.29 7.70
N LYS A 13 -21.67 1.97 8.77
CA LYS A 13 -21.39 0.56 9.13
C LYS A 13 -22.69 -0.22 9.39
N GLU A 14 -23.64 0.42 10.05
CA GLU A 14 -24.93 -0.13 10.46
C GLU A 14 -25.79 -0.50 9.24
N LYS A 15 -25.67 0.26 8.15
CA LYS A 15 -26.40 0.03 6.91
C LYS A 15 -25.68 -0.92 5.95
N ARG A 16 -24.34 -0.97 6.01
CA ARG A 16 -23.50 -1.80 5.12
C ARG A 16 -23.81 -3.29 5.20
N THR A 17 -23.91 -3.87 6.40
CA THR A 17 -24.12 -5.32 6.55
C THR A 17 -25.43 -5.76 5.91
N ARG A 18 -26.53 -5.13 6.30
CA ARG A 18 -27.86 -5.41 5.76
C ARG A 18 -27.93 -5.17 4.25
N PHE A 19 -27.33 -4.08 3.78
CA PHE A 19 -27.33 -3.78 2.36
C PHE A 19 -26.53 -4.82 1.55
N SER A 20 -25.36 -5.23 2.04
CA SER A 20 -24.48 -6.22 1.40
C SER A 20 -25.18 -7.56 1.16
N GLU A 21 -26.11 -7.93 2.03
CA GLU A 21 -26.91 -9.15 1.92
C GLU A 21 -28.09 -9.01 0.95
N LEU A 22 -28.70 -7.82 0.86
CA LEU A 22 -29.96 -7.62 0.15
C LEU A 22 -29.83 -7.05 -1.26
N TRP A 23 -28.79 -6.27 -1.55
CA TRP A 23 -28.71 -5.48 -2.79
C TRP A 23 -28.81 -6.35 -4.06
N ARG A 24 -28.23 -7.56 -4.04
CA ARG A 24 -28.30 -8.47 -5.20
C ARG A 24 -29.71 -8.95 -5.50
N ALA A 25 -30.49 -9.21 -4.45
CA ALA A 25 -31.90 -9.61 -4.59
C ALA A 25 -32.76 -8.42 -5.00
N ILE A 26 -32.52 -7.23 -4.43
CA ILE A 26 -33.23 -5.99 -4.77
C ILE A 26 -33.08 -5.66 -6.26
N MET A 27 -31.87 -5.86 -6.79
CA MET A 27 -31.50 -5.54 -8.18
C MET A 27 -31.66 -6.70 -9.16
N ASP A 28 -32.10 -7.87 -8.68
CA ASP A 28 -32.17 -9.13 -9.43
C ASP A 28 -30.92 -9.35 -10.30
N ILE A 29 -29.75 -9.41 -9.66
CA ILE A 29 -28.46 -9.51 -10.37
C ILE A 29 -28.30 -10.90 -11.00
N ASP A 30 -28.16 -10.93 -12.33
CA ASP A 30 -27.92 -12.17 -13.06
C ASP A 30 -26.52 -12.76 -12.78
N PRO A 31 -26.24 -14.01 -13.23
CA PRO A 31 -24.92 -14.62 -13.06
C PRO A 31 -23.75 -13.89 -13.74
N ASP A 32 -24.02 -12.93 -14.64
CA ASP A 32 -23.02 -12.08 -15.29
C ASP A 32 -22.84 -10.73 -14.57
N GLY A 33 -23.54 -10.52 -13.44
CA GLY A 33 -23.44 -9.33 -12.61
C GLY A 33 -24.31 -8.16 -13.09
N LYS A 34 -25.24 -8.40 -14.02
CA LYS A 34 -26.12 -7.36 -14.57
C LYS A 34 -27.47 -7.32 -13.85
N PRO A 35 -27.94 -6.13 -13.44
CA PRO A 35 -29.28 -5.96 -12.87
C PRO A 35 -30.36 -6.26 -13.91
N GLN A 36 -31.35 -7.08 -13.55
CA GLN A 36 -32.49 -7.41 -14.41
C GLN A 36 -33.73 -6.55 -14.10
N THR A 37 -33.68 -5.72 -13.05
CA THR A 37 -34.76 -4.78 -12.73
C THR A 37 -34.63 -3.46 -13.50
N ASN A 38 -35.76 -2.83 -13.86
CA ASN A 38 -35.81 -1.47 -14.39
C ASN A 38 -35.71 -0.37 -13.32
N LYS A 39 -35.37 -0.73 -12.07
CA LYS A 39 -35.25 0.21 -10.96
C LYS A 39 -34.04 1.12 -11.14
N ASP A 40 -34.17 2.37 -10.73
CA ASP A 40 -33.02 3.27 -10.62
C ASP A 40 -32.11 2.78 -9.50
N ILE A 41 -30.96 2.24 -9.90
CA ILE A 41 -29.99 1.65 -8.97
C ILE A 41 -29.47 2.70 -7.99
N PHE A 42 -29.27 3.94 -8.43
CA PHE A 42 -28.78 4.99 -7.56
C PHE A 42 -29.81 5.39 -6.50
N ALA A 43 -31.09 5.48 -6.90
CA ALA A 43 -32.17 5.77 -5.96
C ALA A 43 -32.29 4.68 -4.88
N GLU A 44 -32.18 3.40 -5.26
CA GLU A 44 -32.20 2.27 -4.32
C GLU A 44 -30.97 2.26 -3.39
N PHE A 45 -29.79 2.59 -3.90
CA PHE A 45 -28.57 2.62 -3.07
C PHE A 45 -28.59 3.83 -2.11
N SER A 46 -29.12 4.96 -2.56
CA SER A 46 -29.30 6.16 -1.75
C SER A 46 -30.34 5.94 -0.65
N SER A 47 -31.47 5.31 -0.96
CA SER A 47 -32.49 4.95 0.04
C SER A 47 -31.96 3.93 1.06
N ALA A 48 -31.09 3.00 0.61
CA ALA A 48 -30.38 2.07 1.47
C ALA A 48 -29.27 2.73 2.33
N GLY A 49 -28.97 4.01 2.10
CA GLY A 49 -28.07 4.81 2.92
C GLY A 49 -26.66 4.99 2.39
N LEU A 50 -26.48 4.98 1.07
CA LEU A 50 -25.29 5.57 0.44
C LEU A 50 -25.31 7.10 0.64
N ILE A 51 -24.18 7.68 1.05
CA ILE A 51 -24.06 9.09 1.42
C ILE A 51 -22.84 9.70 0.69
N ASP A 52 -23.02 10.90 0.11
CA ASP A 52 -21.89 11.75 -0.31
C ASP A 52 -21.10 12.18 0.93
N ILE A 53 -19.77 12.08 0.88
CA ILE A 53 -18.92 12.49 1.98
C ILE A 53 -19.16 13.94 2.41
N THR A 54 -19.55 14.86 1.51
CA THR A 54 -19.76 16.28 1.85
C THR A 54 -21.01 16.51 2.68
N LYS A 55 -21.89 15.52 2.84
CA LYS A 55 -23.04 15.59 3.75
C LYS A 55 -22.64 15.29 5.20
N ASP A 56 -21.43 14.79 5.42
CA ASP A 56 -20.87 14.61 6.75
C ASP A 56 -20.32 15.96 7.26
N PRO A 57 -20.76 16.46 8.43
CA PRO A 57 -20.35 17.78 8.92
C PRO A 57 -18.83 17.96 9.06
N ASP A 58 -18.08 16.89 9.35
CA ASP A 58 -16.62 16.94 9.46
C ASP A 58 -15.91 17.15 8.11
N PHE A 59 -16.62 16.91 7.00
CA PHE A 59 -16.13 16.99 5.63
C PHE A 59 -16.93 17.98 4.77
N ASP A 60 -17.70 18.86 5.41
CA ASP A 60 -18.34 19.97 4.70
C ASP A 60 -17.26 20.82 3.99
N GLY A 61 -17.55 21.20 2.76
CA GLY A 61 -16.62 21.93 1.89
C GLY A 61 -15.29 21.22 1.56
N ILE A 62 -15.17 19.89 1.70
CA ILE A 62 -13.93 19.15 1.40
C ILE A 62 -13.36 19.38 -0.01
N TYR A 63 -14.19 19.79 -0.98
CA TYR A 63 -13.79 20.05 -2.36
C TYR A 63 -13.89 21.54 -2.76
N ASP A 64 -14.08 22.45 -1.80
CA ASP A 64 -14.29 23.87 -2.11
C ASP A 64 -12.98 24.59 -2.43
N GLU A 65 -11.86 24.10 -1.91
CA GLU A 65 -10.52 24.62 -2.18
C GLU A 65 -9.87 23.87 -3.35
N ASP A 66 -9.32 24.64 -4.29
CA ASP A 66 -8.52 24.08 -5.38
C ASP A 66 -7.12 23.74 -4.89
N MET A 67 -6.79 22.44 -4.87
CA MET A 67 -5.47 21.94 -4.49
C MET A 67 -4.44 22.10 -5.61
N ASN A 68 -4.87 22.46 -6.82
CA ASN A 68 -4.00 22.64 -7.97
C ASN A 68 -3.36 24.03 -7.97
N GLU A 69 -2.10 24.09 -7.59
CA GLU A 69 -1.30 25.32 -7.59
C GLU A 69 -0.66 25.61 -8.97
N ASP A 70 -0.73 24.67 -9.93
CA ASP A 70 -0.16 24.82 -11.27
C ASP A 70 -1.20 25.43 -12.24
N PRO A 71 -1.02 26.70 -12.68
CA PRO A 71 -1.97 27.36 -13.57
C PRO A 71 -1.95 26.81 -15.00
N THR A 72 -0.92 26.03 -15.37
CA THR A 72 -0.79 25.44 -16.72
C THR A 72 -1.47 24.09 -16.84
N TYR A 73 -1.78 23.46 -15.71
CA TYR A 73 -2.40 22.14 -15.65
C TYR A 73 -3.88 22.27 -15.30
N ASN A 74 -4.77 21.72 -16.12
CA ASN A 74 -6.19 21.62 -15.80
C ASN A 74 -6.59 20.14 -15.61
N PRO A 75 -6.65 19.61 -14.37
CA PRO A 75 -7.02 18.22 -14.13
C PRO A 75 -8.45 17.89 -14.55
N ASN A 76 -9.30 18.90 -14.76
CA ASN A 76 -10.71 18.74 -15.05
C ASN A 76 -11.05 18.82 -16.55
N CYS A 77 -10.08 19.04 -17.43
CA CYS A 77 -10.35 18.98 -18.88
C CYS A 77 -10.72 17.56 -19.33
N PRO A 78 -11.50 17.41 -20.43
CA PRO A 78 -11.92 16.11 -20.94
C PRO A 78 -10.76 15.16 -21.24
N GLU A 79 -9.65 15.68 -21.74
CA GLU A 79 -8.46 14.91 -22.12
C GLU A 79 -7.81 14.26 -20.89
N GLU A 80 -7.56 15.04 -19.83
CA GLU A 80 -6.97 14.53 -18.58
C GLU A 80 -7.90 13.55 -17.87
N LYS A 81 -9.22 13.80 -17.90
CA LYS A 81 -10.22 12.86 -17.37
C LYS A 81 -10.20 11.54 -18.14
N ALA A 82 -10.14 11.59 -19.48
CA ALA A 82 -10.11 10.39 -20.30
C ALA A 82 -8.84 9.55 -20.05
N VAL A 83 -7.67 10.20 -19.98
CA VAL A 83 -6.39 9.54 -19.66
C VAL A 83 -6.44 8.91 -18.26
N PHE A 84 -6.90 9.64 -17.26
CA PHE A 84 -7.04 9.12 -15.89
C PHE A 84 -7.97 7.91 -15.82
N MET A 85 -9.16 8.02 -16.42
CA MET A 85 -10.16 6.95 -16.38
C MET A 85 -9.73 5.68 -17.15
N LYS A 86 -8.86 5.81 -18.17
CA LYS A 86 -8.28 4.66 -18.87
C LYS A 86 -7.52 3.72 -17.93
N TYR A 87 -6.90 4.26 -16.87
CA TYR A 87 -6.07 3.49 -15.92
C TYR A 87 -6.69 3.36 -14.52
N ALA A 88 -7.91 3.85 -14.29
CA ALA A 88 -8.53 3.93 -12.96
C ALA A 88 -8.59 2.58 -12.22
N GLU A 89 -8.81 1.46 -12.93
CA GLU A 89 -8.83 0.11 -12.33
C GLU A 89 -7.45 -0.37 -11.83
N ASN A 90 -6.37 0.23 -12.32
CA ASN A 90 -5.00 -0.09 -11.95
C ASN A 90 -4.46 0.84 -10.85
N MET A 91 -5.20 1.89 -10.49
CA MET A 91 -4.82 2.83 -9.44
C MET A 91 -5.25 2.31 -8.07
N MET A 92 -4.48 2.62 -7.04
CA MET A 92 -4.87 2.31 -5.67
C MET A 92 -4.33 3.33 -4.68
N LEU A 93 -5.15 3.62 -3.67
CA LEU A 93 -4.72 4.33 -2.47
C LEU A 93 -4.30 3.33 -1.40
N LYS A 94 -3.09 3.49 -0.86
CA LYS A 94 -2.59 2.68 0.25
C LYS A 94 -2.30 3.56 1.46
N LEU A 95 -2.72 3.09 2.62
CA LEU A 95 -2.30 3.62 3.90
C LEU A 95 -1.40 2.58 4.56
N THR A 96 -0.11 2.86 4.62
CA THR A 96 0.89 1.92 5.13
C THR A 96 1.38 2.36 6.49
N PHE A 97 1.28 1.50 7.51
CA PHE A 97 1.80 1.77 8.84
C PHE A 97 3.16 1.14 9.02
N SER A 98 4.10 1.90 9.58
CA SER A 98 5.46 1.45 9.82
C SER A 98 5.95 1.93 11.18
N THR A 99 6.68 1.05 11.88
CA THR A 99 7.37 1.41 13.12
C THR A 99 8.60 2.22 12.77
N THR A 100 8.74 3.44 13.28
CA THR A 100 9.87 4.33 12.99
C THR A 100 10.99 4.18 14.01
N GLN A 101 10.63 3.90 15.27
CA GLN A 101 11.57 3.74 16.37
C GLN A 101 11.07 2.66 17.32
N VAL A 102 11.98 1.84 17.85
CA VAL A 102 11.72 0.93 18.97
C VAL A 102 12.90 0.97 19.92
N GLN A 103 12.65 1.36 21.16
CA GLN A 103 13.59 1.24 22.27
C GLN A 103 13.07 0.20 23.27
N GLN A 104 13.99 -0.51 23.90
CA GLN A 104 13.66 -1.46 24.95
C GLN A 104 14.57 -1.22 26.16
N CYS A 105 13.97 -1.19 27.35
CA CYS A 105 14.67 -1.28 28.63
C CYS A 105 13.95 -2.31 29.50
N GLU A 106 14.64 -3.38 29.88
CA GLU A 106 14.05 -4.52 30.57
C GLU A 106 12.81 -5.08 29.83
N ASN A 107 11.64 -5.04 30.47
CA ASN A 107 10.34 -5.44 29.93
C ASN A 107 9.48 -4.26 29.43
N VAL A 108 10.03 -3.04 29.41
CA VAL A 108 9.36 -1.84 28.93
C VAL A 108 9.82 -1.53 27.50
N PHE A 109 8.85 -1.27 26.62
CA PHE A 109 9.09 -0.91 25.23
C PHE A 109 8.53 0.49 24.97
N ILE A 110 9.35 1.37 24.40
CA ILE A 110 8.88 2.60 23.78
C ILE A 110 8.94 2.38 22.27
N PHE A 111 7.85 2.66 21.58
CA PHE A 111 7.81 2.57 20.12
C PHE A 111 7.13 3.79 19.53
N GLU A 112 7.57 4.16 18.34
CA GLU A 112 6.95 5.19 17.53
C GLU A 112 6.54 4.60 16.19
N THR A 113 5.40 5.08 15.69
CA THR A 113 4.81 4.59 14.44
C THR A 113 4.32 5.75 13.61
N ALA A 114 4.64 5.70 12.32
CA ALA A 114 4.14 6.62 11.31
C ALA A 114 3.21 5.86 10.36
N TYR A 115 2.47 6.62 9.56
CA TYR A 115 1.77 6.08 8.40
C TYR A 115 2.11 6.89 7.15
N TRP A 116 2.08 6.23 6.01
CA TRP A 116 2.33 6.83 4.71
C TRP A 116 1.13 6.63 3.81
N LEU A 117 0.70 7.70 3.15
CA LEU A 117 -0.33 7.66 2.13
C LEU A 117 0.36 7.54 0.77
N THR A 118 0.05 6.49 0.00
CA THR A 118 0.67 6.28 -1.31
C THR A 118 -0.37 5.99 -2.37
N ASN A 119 -0.24 6.65 -3.51
CA ASN A 119 -0.98 6.31 -4.72
C ASN A 119 -0.10 5.43 -5.59
N ALA A 120 -0.46 4.15 -5.69
CA ALA A 120 0.27 3.19 -6.49
C ALA A 120 -0.48 2.86 -7.79
N LEU A 121 0.29 2.67 -8.87
CA LEU A 121 -0.23 2.23 -10.16
C LEU A 121 0.25 0.79 -10.41
N LYS A 122 -0.68 -0.15 -10.55
CA LYS A 122 -0.41 -1.56 -10.86
C LYS A 122 -0.36 -1.78 -12.37
N TYR A 123 0.76 -1.44 -12.98
CA TYR A 123 0.94 -1.58 -14.42
C TYR A 123 2.34 -2.09 -14.76
N ASN A 124 2.47 -2.70 -15.93
CA ASN A 124 3.76 -3.07 -16.51
C ASN A 124 4.24 -1.98 -17.47
N GLN A 125 5.56 -1.77 -17.55
CA GLN A 125 6.16 -0.65 -18.28
C GLN A 125 5.80 -0.59 -19.77
N ASP A 126 5.39 -1.71 -20.37
CA ASP A 126 5.02 -1.79 -21.79
C ASP A 126 3.60 -1.28 -22.09
N CYS A 127 2.77 -1.08 -21.05
CA CYS A 127 1.39 -0.60 -21.21
C CYS A 127 1.21 0.88 -20.85
N LEU A 128 2.20 1.52 -20.21
CA LEU A 128 2.13 2.90 -19.77
C LEU A 128 3.53 3.52 -19.85
N ASP A 129 3.69 4.45 -20.79
CA ASP A 129 4.89 5.24 -20.96
C ASP A 129 5.12 6.20 -19.78
N ILE A 130 6.36 6.68 -19.64
CA ILE A 130 6.79 7.52 -18.52
C ILE A 130 6.03 8.86 -18.50
N CYS A 131 5.77 9.47 -19.66
CA CYS A 131 5.06 10.75 -19.74
C CYS A 131 3.61 10.59 -19.25
N THR A 132 2.91 9.55 -19.70
CA THR A 132 1.56 9.25 -19.21
C THR A 132 1.58 8.92 -17.72
N TYR A 133 2.57 8.16 -17.23
CA TYR A 133 2.72 7.91 -15.79
C TYR A 133 2.86 9.20 -14.97
N GLN A 134 3.70 10.14 -15.41
CA GLN A 134 3.90 11.43 -14.73
C GLN A 134 2.60 12.25 -14.70
N ARG A 135 1.86 12.31 -15.81
CA ARG A 135 0.54 12.97 -15.87
C ARG A 135 -0.46 12.35 -14.88
N LEU A 136 -0.51 11.02 -14.80
CA LEU A 136 -1.36 10.34 -13.82
C LEU A 136 -0.94 10.67 -12.39
N GLN A 137 0.36 10.68 -12.10
CA GLN A 137 0.87 11.02 -10.78
C GLN A 137 0.57 12.47 -10.38
N GLN A 138 0.67 13.42 -11.31
CA GLN A 138 0.30 14.83 -11.05
C GLN A 138 -1.15 14.92 -10.56
N ARG A 139 -2.09 14.24 -11.24
CA ARG A 139 -3.49 14.18 -10.80
C ARG A 139 -3.69 13.45 -9.47
N LEU A 140 -3.03 12.31 -9.30
CA LEU A 140 -3.11 11.52 -8.06
C LEU A 140 -2.56 12.31 -6.86
N TYR A 141 -1.54 13.14 -7.06
CA TYR A 141 -0.97 13.99 -6.02
C TYR A 141 -1.96 15.05 -5.53
N LEU A 142 -2.77 15.65 -6.41
CA LEU A 142 -3.85 16.57 -6.00
C LEU A 142 -4.86 15.86 -5.08
N GLN A 143 -5.24 14.63 -5.44
CA GLN A 143 -6.13 13.82 -4.62
C GLN A 143 -5.49 13.45 -3.27
N LYS A 144 -4.19 13.15 -3.27
CA LYS A 144 -3.40 12.89 -2.06
C LYS A 144 -3.41 14.10 -1.11
N LYS A 145 -3.22 15.32 -1.64
CA LYS A 145 -3.29 16.59 -0.87
C LYS A 145 -4.65 16.75 -0.17
N VAL A 146 -5.77 16.56 -0.89
CA VAL A 146 -7.12 16.60 -0.30
C VAL A 146 -7.24 15.60 0.85
N ILE A 147 -6.78 14.36 0.65
CA ILE A 147 -6.91 13.32 1.67
C ILE A 147 -6.04 13.64 2.88
N GLN A 148 -4.77 13.99 2.69
CA GLN A 148 -3.87 14.35 3.79
C GLN A 148 -4.43 15.50 4.64
N LYS A 149 -5.00 16.52 4.01
CA LYS A 149 -5.59 17.68 4.69
C LYS A 149 -6.85 17.33 5.51
N HIS A 150 -7.64 16.35 5.07
CA HIS A 150 -8.93 16.04 5.69
C HIS A 150 -8.95 14.73 6.50
N LEU A 151 -7.98 13.84 6.32
CA LEU A 151 -7.97 12.47 6.89
C LEU A 151 -8.26 12.46 8.39
N GLU A 152 -7.57 13.33 9.11
CA GLU A 152 -7.65 13.38 10.56
C GLU A 152 -8.70 14.35 11.09
N LYS A 153 -9.56 14.98 10.26
CA LYS A 153 -10.59 15.91 10.76
C LYS A 153 -11.64 15.23 11.65
N LYS A 154 -12.02 14.00 11.29
CA LYS A 154 -13.03 13.22 12.00
C LYS A 154 -12.46 12.42 13.17
N LYS A 155 -13.08 12.54 14.35
CA LYS A 155 -12.61 11.91 15.60
C LYS A 155 -12.51 10.39 15.49
N GLU A 156 -13.47 9.73 14.86
CA GLU A 156 -13.45 8.27 14.69
C GLU A 156 -12.29 7.80 13.81
N ILE A 157 -11.88 8.61 12.83
CA ILE A 157 -10.74 8.27 11.96
C ILE A 157 -9.44 8.38 12.77
N ARG A 158 -9.24 9.45 13.54
CA ARG A 158 -8.06 9.59 14.42
C ARG A 158 -7.93 8.42 15.39
N ARG A 159 -9.04 8.01 16.01
CA ARG A 159 -9.08 6.83 16.88
C ARG A 159 -8.69 5.55 16.12
N GLY A 160 -9.22 5.37 14.91
CA GLY A 160 -8.86 4.25 14.04
C GLY A 160 -7.37 4.21 13.68
N ILE A 161 -6.79 5.36 13.35
CA ILE A 161 -5.35 5.51 13.08
C ILE A 161 -4.54 5.12 14.33
N GLY A 162 -4.97 5.53 15.53
CA GLY A 162 -4.35 5.11 16.79
C GLY A 162 -4.34 3.58 16.98
N TYR A 163 -5.45 2.90 16.69
CA TYR A 163 -5.50 1.44 16.73
C TYR A 163 -4.60 0.78 15.68
N LEU A 164 -4.55 1.32 14.45
CA LEU A 164 -3.69 0.80 13.40
C LEU A 164 -2.20 0.97 13.73
N LYS A 165 -1.82 2.11 14.35
CA LYS A 165 -0.47 2.33 14.90
C LYS A 165 -0.12 1.27 15.96
N LEU A 166 -1.03 0.99 16.89
CA LEU A 166 -0.83 -0.07 17.88
C LEU A 166 -0.70 -1.46 17.24
N ILE A 167 -1.56 -1.79 16.27
CA ILE A 167 -1.50 -3.07 15.55
C ILE A 167 -0.15 -3.25 14.84
N CYS A 168 0.41 -2.18 14.25
CA CYS A 168 1.72 -2.21 13.61
C CYS A 168 2.83 -2.71 14.55
N PHE A 169 2.84 -2.26 15.81
CA PHE A 169 3.78 -2.74 16.82
C PHE A 169 3.42 -4.13 17.36
N LEU A 170 2.12 -4.41 17.57
CA LEU A 170 1.67 -5.68 18.14
C LEU A 170 1.97 -6.87 17.24
N ILE A 171 1.94 -6.73 15.91
CA ILE A 171 2.24 -7.82 14.99
C ILE A 171 3.62 -8.46 15.27
N PRO A 172 4.75 -7.73 15.17
CA PRO A 172 6.06 -8.30 15.44
C PRO A 172 6.24 -8.69 16.92
N PHE A 173 5.66 -7.93 17.85
CA PHE A 173 5.70 -8.25 19.28
C PHE A 173 5.06 -9.61 19.59
N LEU A 174 3.84 -9.85 19.12
CA LEU A 174 3.13 -11.11 19.30
C LEU A 174 3.83 -12.29 18.59
N LEU A 175 4.41 -12.06 17.41
CA LEU A 175 5.24 -13.05 16.73
C LEU A 175 6.47 -13.45 17.56
N SER A 176 7.08 -12.50 18.27
CA SER A 176 8.18 -12.75 19.22
C SER A 176 7.71 -13.55 20.44
N LEU A 177 6.58 -13.16 21.04
CA LEU A 177 5.99 -13.89 22.18
C LEU A 177 5.62 -15.33 21.84
N LYS A 178 5.11 -15.57 20.62
CA LYS A 178 4.82 -16.92 20.13
C LYS A 178 6.07 -17.82 20.16
N LYS A 179 7.24 -17.31 19.78
CA LYS A 179 8.51 -18.07 19.86
C LYS A 179 8.91 -18.39 21.30
N LYS A 180 8.50 -17.55 22.25
CA LYS A 180 8.73 -17.73 23.69
C LYS A 180 7.61 -18.50 24.40
N MET A 181 6.60 -18.98 23.67
CA MET A 181 5.42 -19.62 24.23
C MET A 181 4.75 -18.73 25.30
N LYS A 182 4.58 -17.44 25.00
CA LYS A 182 3.87 -16.47 25.85
C LYS A 182 2.72 -15.83 25.07
N VAL A 183 1.68 -15.41 25.77
CA VAL A 183 0.59 -14.58 25.22
C VAL A 183 0.15 -13.52 26.24
N PRO A 184 -0.37 -12.37 25.79
CA PRO A 184 -0.98 -11.40 26.70
C PRO A 184 -2.20 -12.01 27.43
N TYR A 185 -2.24 -11.84 28.74
CA TYR A 185 -3.39 -12.13 29.57
C TYR A 185 -4.38 -10.98 29.45
N LEU A 186 -5.49 -11.22 28.74
CA LEU A 186 -6.51 -10.22 28.43
C LEU A 186 -7.86 -10.50 29.13
N SER A 187 -7.93 -11.54 29.95
CA SER A 187 -9.20 -11.97 30.57
C SER A 187 -9.77 -10.94 31.54
N SER A 188 -8.92 -10.06 32.11
CA SER A 188 -9.36 -8.91 32.91
C SER A 188 -9.83 -7.72 32.07
N LEU A 189 -9.49 -7.67 30.77
CA LEU A 189 -9.76 -6.53 29.89
C LEU A 189 -10.92 -6.76 28.93
N LEU A 190 -11.20 -8.02 28.56
CA LEU A 190 -12.14 -8.35 27.51
C LEU A 190 -13.20 -9.35 28.00
N GLN A 191 -14.48 -9.00 27.80
CA GLN A 191 -15.54 -10.00 27.83
C GLN A 191 -15.35 -10.99 26.67
N PRO A 192 -15.80 -12.26 26.80
CA PRO A 192 -15.86 -13.19 25.68
C PRO A 192 -16.60 -12.54 24.50
N PHE A 193 -15.97 -12.52 23.33
CA PHE A 193 -16.64 -12.08 22.12
C PHE A 193 -17.71 -13.12 21.76
N SER A 194 -18.94 -12.66 21.48
CA SER A 194 -19.91 -13.52 20.78
C SER A 194 -19.47 -13.70 19.33
N ASP A 195 -19.82 -14.85 18.74
CA ASP A 195 -19.55 -15.15 17.32
C ASP A 195 -20.03 -14.04 16.38
N ASP A 196 -21.11 -13.33 16.73
CA ASP A 196 -21.62 -12.22 15.93
C ASP A 196 -20.71 -10.98 15.94
N LYS A 197 -19.96 -10.73 17.02
CA LYS A 197 -19.04 -9.58 17.14
C LYS A 197 -17.76 -9.75 16.32
N VAL A 198 -17.41 -10.99 15.95
CA VAL A 198 -16.22 -11.32 15.16
C VAL A 198 -16.52 -11.55 13.68
N LYS A 199 -17.79 -11.46 13.25
CA LYS A 199 -18.15 -11.51 11.84
C LYS A 199 -17.59 -10.28 11.12
N THR A 200 -16.56 -10.49 10.32
CA THR A 200 -16.06 -9.47 9.39
C THR A 200 -17.05 -9.30 8.24
N GLU A 201 -17.33 -8.05 7.84
CA GLU A 201 -18.03 -7.74 6.59
C GLU A 201 -17.32 -8.48 5.44
N ARG A 202 -17.96 -9.52 4.88
CA ARG A 202 -17.32 -10.38 3.86
C ARG A 202 -17.17 -9.68 2.51
N GLU A 203 -18.03 -8.69 2.25
CA GLU A 203 -18.03 -7.91 1.01
C GLU A 203 -18.37 -6.46 1.34
N LEU A 204 -17.58 -5.54 0.78
CA LEU A 204 -18.01 -4.15 0.67
C LEU A 204 -19.03 -4.10 -0.48
N PRO A 205 -20.22 -3.49 -0.29
CA PRO A 205 -21.18 -3.39 -1.37
C PRO A 205 -20.56 -2.59 -2.52
N PRO A 206 -20.94 -2.87 -3.78
CA PRO A 206 -20.49 -2.05 -4.89
C PRO A 206 -20.98 -0.60 -4.68
N PHE A 207 -20.24 0.36 -5.23
CA PHE A 207 -20.67 1.76 -5.22
C PHE A 207 -21.07 2.21 -6.62
N ILE A 208 -21.98 3.17 -6.67
CA ILE A 208 -22.50 3.77 -7.91
C ILE A 208 -22.39 5.27 -7.77
N TYR A 209 -21.96 5.91 -8.85
CA TYR A 209 -21.82 7.36 -8.92
C TYR A 209 -23.15 8.02 -9.31
N GLY A 210 -23.64 8.93 -8.46
CA GLY A 210 -24.76 9.83 -8.78
C GLY A 210 -24.26 11.12 -9.43
N GLN A 211 -25.09 11.77 -10.24
CA GLN A 211 -24.71 13.02 -10.93
C GLN A 211 -24.42 14.18 -9.98
N ASP A 212 -25.03 14.16 -8.79
CA ASP A 212 -24.94 15.24 -7.80
C ASP A 212 -23.71 15.12 -6.88
N PHE A 213 -22.87 14.09 -7.06
CA PHE A 213 -21.69 13.92 -6.21
C PHE A 213 -20.63 14.98 -6.50
N LYS A 214 -20.09 15.58 -5.43
CA LYS A 214 -19.10 16.65 -5.55
C LYS A 214 -17.70 16.13 -5.95
N CYS A 215 -17.38 14.86 -5.67
CA CYS A 215 -16.08 14.28 -5.96
C CYS A 215 -15.90 13.96 -7.46
N GLN A 216 -15.23 14.85 -8.19
CA GLN A 216 -15.01 14.72 -9.63
C GLN A 216 -13.78 13.85 -10.00
N ASN A 217 -13.23 13.08 -9.07
CA ASN A 217 -12.02 12.29 -9.33
C ASN A 217 -12.29 11.12 -10.29
N PHE A 218 -13.45 10.49 -10.18
CA PHE A 218 -13.81 9.32 -10.97
C PHE A 218 -15.10 9.54 -11.76
N HIS A 219 -15.05 9.29 -13.06
CA HIS A 219 -16.20 9.41 -13.96
C HIS A 219 -16.61 8.02 -14.44
N TYR A 220 -17.57 7.41 -13.77
CA TYR A 220 -18.15 6.13 -14.20
C TYR A 220 -19.45 6.36 -14.95
N ALA A 221 -19.78 5.42 -15.85
CA ALA A 221 -21.08 5.45 -16.52
C ALA A 221 -22.22 5.29 -15.50
N LYS A 222 -23.37 5.91 -15.78
CA LYS A 222 -24.58 5.74 -14.98
C LYS A 222 -24.92 4.25 -14.85
N HIS A 223 -25.33 3.84 -13.65
CA HIS A 223 -25.73 2.47 -13.34
C HIS A 223 -24.61 1.42 -13.48
N GLN A 224 -23.34 1.82 -13.56
CA GLN A 224 -22.21 0.92 -13.56
C GLN A 224 -21.63 0.79 -12.15
N TYR A 225 -21.50 -0.45 -11.67
CA TYR A 225 -20.76 -0.75 -10.45
C TYR A 225 -19.28 -0.50 -10.66
N PHE A 226 -18.62 0.11 -9.67
CA PHE A 226 -17.18 0.14 -9.61
C PHE A 226 -16.68 -0.36 -8.26
N HIS A 227 -15.50 -0.94 -8.26
CA HIS A 227 -14.82 -1.36 -7.06
C HIS A 227 -13.78 -0.32 -6.68
N VAL A 228 -13.85 0.16 -5.45
CA VAL A 228 -12.87 1.10 -4.92
C VAL A 228 -11.60 0.35 -4.58
N HIS A 229 -10.52 0.70 -5.29
CA HIS A 229 -9.20 0.14 -5.05
C HIS A 229 -8.47 0.93 -3.96
N GLY A 230 -8.19 0.25 -2.85
CA GLY A 230 -7.35 0.77 -1.79
C GLY A 230 -7.24 -0.19 -0.62
N GLY A 231 -6.24 0.01 0.22
CA GLY A 231 -5.91 -0.91 1.30
C GLY A 231 -5.19 -0.24 2.46
N ILE A 232 -5.18 -0.96 3.58
CA ILE A 232 -4.29 -0.68 4.70
C ILE A 232 -3.26 -1.79 4.69
N GLU A 233 -1.98 -1.42 4.70
CA GLU A 233 -0.86 -2.35 4.74
C GLU A 233 -0.04 -2.08 6.01
N PHE A 234 0.64 -3.11 6.49
CA PHE A 234 1.51 -3.02 7.65
C PHE A 234 2.91 -3.44 7.23
N ASP A 235 3.87 -2.57 7.50
CA ASP A 235 5.26 -2.96 7.51
C ASP A 235 5.52 -3.85 8.72
N ILE A 236 5.60 -5.14 8.45
CA ILE A 236 5.89 -6.17 9.44
C ILE A 236 7.39 -6.33 9.71
N THR A 237 8.24 -5.58 9.01
CA THR A 237 9.67 -5.54 9.31
C THR A 237 9.91 -4.63 10.50
N THR A 238 10.80 -5.03 11.40
CA THR A 238 11.19 -4.23 12.55
C THR A 238 12.56 -3.64 12.30
N ALA A 239 12.73 -2.34 12.59
CA ALA A 239 14.06 -1.77 12.75
C ALA A 239 14.83 -2.53 13.85
N SER A 240 16.16 -2.40 13.86
CA SER A 240 16.95 -2.84 15.01
C SER A 240 16.45 -2.13 16.27
N ILE A 241 16.31 -2.87 17.37
CA ILE A 241 15.97 -2.28 18.66
C ILE A 241 17.11 -1.34 19.05
N GLU A 242 16.79 -0.07 19.24
CA GLU A 242 17.74 0.96 19.64
C GLU A 242 18.07 0.83 21.13
N ASN A 243 19.28 1.25 21.49
CA ASN A 243 19.66 1.37 22.89
C ASN A 243 18.74 2.38 23.59
N ALA A 244 18.19 1.99 24.74
CA ALA A 244 17.41 2.88 25.58
C ALA A 244 18.22 4.14 25.93
N LEU A 245 17.64 5.32 25.67
CA LEU A 245 18.20 6.60 26.10
C LEU A 245 18.32 6.64 27.64
N GLU A 246 19.31 7.34 28.18
CA GLU A 246 19.50 7.46 29.64
C GLU A 246 18.26 8.01 30.36
N VAL A 247 17.56 8.96 29.73
CA VAL A 247 16.30 9.48 30.27
C VAL A 247 15.23 8.39 30.38
N PHE A 248 15.18 7.45 29.41
CA PHE A 248 14.21 6.35 29.43
C PHE A 248 14.52 5.39 30.58
N LYS A 249 15.79 5.11 30.82
CA LYS A 249 16.22 4.30 31.96
C LYS A 249 15.87 4.95 33.30
N ASN A 250 16.07 6.27 33.42
CA ASN A 250 15.81 7.02 34.65
C ASN A 250 14.32 7.11 35.01
N ASP A 251 13.44 7.12 34.01
CA ASP A 251 11.98 7.23 34.21
C ASP A 251 11.26 5.87 34.20
N LEU A 252 11.98 4.75 34.19
CA LEU A 252 11.42 3.40 34.10
C LEU A 252 10.34 3.14 35.17
N GLU A 253 10.61 3.49 36.43
CA GLU A 253 9.66 3.32 37.54
C GLU A 253 8.43 4.22 37.39
N LYS A 254 8.60 5.46 36.92
CA LYS A 254 7.46 6.36 36.65
C LYS A 254 6.55 5.80 35.56
N ILE A 255 7.13 5.20 34.52
CA ILE A 255 6.37 4.55 33.45
C ILE A 255 5.59 3.35 34.01
N ARG A 256 6.22 2.55 34.87
CA ARG A 256 5.58 1.40 35.54
C ARG A 256 4.43 1.84 36.44
N ASP A 257 4.64 2.85 37.28
CA ASP A 257 3.63 3.40 38.17
C ASP A 257 2.45 3.98 37.39
N CYS A 258 2.73 4.72 36.31
CA CYS A 258 1.71 5.27 35.41
C CYS A 258 0.83 4.15 34.82
N ALA A 259 1.46 3.04 34.38
CA ALA A 259 0.74 1.92 33.82
C ALA A 259 -0.07 1.15 34.88
N ALA A 260 0.52 0.90 36.05
CA ALA A 260 -0.09 0.14 37.14
C ALA A 260 -1.34 0.82 37.69
N ASN A 261 -1.30 2.15 37.90
CA ASN A 261 -2.43 2.93 38.43
C ASN A 261 -3.70 2.86 37.56
N THR A 262 -3.59 2.45 36.29
CA THR A 262 -4.75 2.26 35.39
C THR A 262 -5.67 1.12 35.84
N PHE A 263 -5.14 0.14 36.60
CA PHE A 263 -5.84 -1.08 36.98
C PHE A 263 -6.09 -1.21 38.49
N VAL A 264 -5.66 -0.22 39.30
CA VAL A 264 -5.75 -0.26 40.78
C VAL A 264 -7.19 -0.02 41.28
N GLU A 265 -8.07 0.59 40.47
CA GLU A 265 -9.44 0.94 40.86
C GLU A 265 -10.49 0.44 39.83
N ASP A 266 -10.87 -0.84 39.93
CA ASP A 266 -12.26 -1.32 39.75
C ASP A 266 -12.30 -2.85 39.56
N SER A 267 -13.02 -3.55 40.42
CA SER A 267 -13.27 -5.00 40.32
C SER A 267 -14.39 -5.35 39.31
N GLY A 268 -14.73 -4.45 38.39
CA GLY A 268 -15.84 -4.58 37.45
C GLY A 268 -15.41 -4.54 35.98
N TYR A 269 -16.14 -5.26 35.12
CA TYR A 269 -15.99 -5.16 33.66
C TYR A 269 -16.38 -3.76 33.18
N LYS A 270 -15.52 -3.10 32.38
CA LYS A 270 -15.80 -1.80 31.76
C LYS A 270 -16.02 -1.96 30.25
N GLU A 271 -16.89 -1.14 29.67
CA GLU A 271 -17.03 -1.04 28.20
C GLU A 271 -15.82 -0.39 27.54
N TYR A 272 -15.09 0.46 28.26
CA TYR A 272 -13.86 1.10 27.81
C TYR A 272 -12.91 1.36 28.99
N TYR A 273 -11.60 1.33 28.72
CA TYR A 273 -10.55 1.73 29.67
C TYR A 273 -9.87 2.99 29.16
N SER A 274 -9.70 3.97 30.05
CA SER A 274 -8.89 5.16 29.76
C SER A 274 -7.42 4.77 29.78
N ILE A 275 -6.75 4.86 28.63
CA ILE A 275 -5.30 4.60 28.55
C ILE A 275 -4.60 5.86 29.07
N PRO A 276 -3.74 5.74 30.11
CA PRO A 276 -3.01 6.89 30.65
C PRO A 276 -2.07 7.45 29.60
N VAL A 277 -1.84 8.76 29.69
CA VAL A 277 -0.90 9.48 28.84
C VAL A 277 0.22 10.01 29.72
N MET A 278 1.46 9.76 29.31
CA MET A 278 2.66 10.27 29.97
C MET A 278 3.44 11.14 28.99
N GLU A 279 3.94 12.28 29.46
CA GLU A 279 4.87 13.10 28.68
C GLU A 279 6.31 12.65 28.94
N PHE A 280 7.05 12.45 27.86
CA PHE A 280 8.44 12.01 27.88
C PHE A 280 9.19 12.66 26.72
N ASN A 281 10.29 13.39 27.02
CA ASN A 281 11.09 14.12 26.02
C ASN A 281 10.28 15.04 25.08
N GLY A 282 9.28 15.75 25.61
CA GLY A 282 8.43 16.65 24.82
C GLY A 282 7.43 15.96 23.89
N LYS A 283 7.29 14.63 24.00
CA LYS A 283 6.26 13.84 23.31
C LYS A 283 5.31 13.21 24.33
N SER A 284 4.04 13.06 23.95
CA SER A 284 3.04 12.36 24.76
C SER A 284 2.90 10.92 24.29
N TYR A 285 2.98 9.96 25.21
CA TYR A 285 2.87 8.53 24.96
C TYR A 285 1.65 7.95 25.66
N TYR A 286 0.95 7.05 24.97
CA TYR A 286 -0.02 6.15 25.60
C TYR A 286 0.72 5.03 26.32
N VAL A 287 0.48 4.88 27.62
CA VAL A 287 1.14 3.85 28.43
C VAL A 287 0.19 2.68 28.64
N MET A 288 0.60 1.50 28.22
CA MET A 288 -0.19 0.27 28.35
C MET A 288 0.62 -0.81 29.06
N TYR A 289 -0.02 -1.49 30.00
CA TYR A 289 0.51 -2.65 30.70
C TYR A 289 -0.28 -3.89 30.33
N PHE A 290 0.43 -4.99 30.09
CA PHE A 290 -0.15 -6.31 29.84
C PHE A 290 0.61 -7.35 30.65
N GLU A 291 -0.13 -8.17 31.39
CA GLU A 291 0.43 -9.39 31.97
C GLU A 291 0.64 -10.43 30.87
N LEU A 292 1.69 -11.23 30.99
CA LEU A 292 1.98 -12.32 30.07
C LEU A 292 1.75 -13.66 30.77
N GLU A 293 0.99 -14.55 30.13
CA GLU A 293 0.81 -15.93 30.57
C GLU A 293 1.56 -16.92 29.67
N THR A 294 1.80 -18.13 30.17
CA THR A 294 2.43 -19.21 29.40
C THR A 294 1.43 -19.83 28.44
N PHE A 295 1.81 -19.91 27.17
CA PHE A 295 1.07 -20.58 26.12
C PHE A 295 1.38 -22.09 26.18
N TYR A 296 0.53 -22.96 26.79
CA TYR A 296 0.50 -24.42 26.47
C TYR A 296 -0.61 -25.33 27.11
N GLN A 297 -0.99 -26.32 26.27
CA GLN A 297 -1.51 -27.71 26.37
C GLN A 297 -2.85 -28.12 27.02
N GLN A 298 -3.35 -27.49 28.08
CA GLN A 298 -4.74 -27.80 28.48
C GLN A 298 -5.67 -26.95 27.60
N LEU A 299 -6.48 -27.63 26.78
CA LEU A 299 -7.48 -27.05 25.89
C LEU A 299 -8.21 -25.88 26.58
N TYR A 300 -7.83 -24.66 26.18
CA TYR A 300 -8.59 -23.42 26.37
C TYR A 300 -8.75 -22.86 27.79
N LYS A 301 -7.67 -22.72 28.57
CA LYS A 301 -7.72 -21.80 29.74
C LYS A 301 -7.93 -20.33 29.31
N THR A 302 -7.30 -19.92 28.21
CA THR A 302 -7.45 -18.55 27.68
C THR A 302 -8.67 -18.48 26.74
N GLN A 303 -9.81 -18.02 27.27
CA GLN A 303 -11.11 -18.03 26.58
C GLN A 303 -11.06 -17.36 25.19
N TRP A 304 -10.41 -16.18 25.08
CA TRP A 304 -10.34 -15.44 23.82
C TRP A 304 -9.50 -16.18 22.76
N TRP A 305 -8.41 -16.83 23.15
CA TRP A 305 -7.57 -17.60 22.23
C TRP A 305 -8.28 -18.88 21.76
N GLY A 306 -9.03 -19.51 22.66
CA GLY A 306 -9.87 -20.66 22.31
C GLY A 306 -10.91 -20.31 21.26
N ALA A 307 -11.67 -19.24 21.49
CA ALA A 307 -12.64 -18.74 20.51
C ALA A 307 -11.97 -18.42 19.16
N ILE A 308 -10.86 -17.68 19.15
CA ILE A 308 -10.14 -17.38 17.90
C ILE A 308 -9.67 -18.65 17.21
N ASN A 309 -9.10 -19.63 17.93
CA ASN A 309 -8.60 -20.86 17.34
C ASN A 309 -9.73 -21.73 16.78
N GLU A 310 -10.86 -21.81 17.48
CA GLU A 310 -12.07 -22.49 16.99
C GLU A 310 -12.60 -21.81 15.71
N ILE A 311 -12.73 -20.48 15.73
CA ILE A 311 -13.10 -19.70 14.54
C ILE A 311 -12.11 -19.94 13.41
N VAL A 312 -10.79 -19.88 13.65
CA VAL A 312 -9.76 -20.14 12.63
C VAL A 312 -9.89 -21.56 12.07
N ASN A 313 -10.16 -22.56 12.91
CA ASN A 313 -10.36 -23.95 12.45
C ASN A 313 -11.65 -24.12 11.64
N ASN A 314 -12.74 -23.45 12.03
CA ASN A 314 -13.99 -23.41 11.28
C ASN A 314 -13.86 -22.62 9.96
N LEU A 315 -13.05 -21.57 9.96
CA LEU A 315 -12.74 -20.73 8.80
C LEU A 315 -11.66 -21.32 7.89
N ARG A 316 -10.98 -22.43 8.26
CA ARG A 316 -10.06 -23.14 7.36
C ARG A 316 -10.89 -23.96 6.36
N PRO A 317 -11.07 -23.53 5.10
CA PRO A 317 -11.68 -24.40 4.11
C PRO A 317 -10.79 -25.63 3.88
N LYS A 318 -11.24 -26.80 4.35
CA LYS A 318 -10.62 -28.13 4.08
C LYS A 318 -10.87 -28.60 2.63
N ARG A 319 -10.59 -27.82 1.59
CA ARG A 319 -10.88 -28.23 0.18
C ARG A 319 -9.92 -27.60 -0.83
N LEU A 320 -8.64 -27.92 -0.73
CA LEU A 320 -7.69 -27.75 -1.84
C LEU A 320 -7.06 -29.12 -2.17
N PRO A 321 -6.82 -29.43 -3.46
CA PRO A 321 -7.10 -28.61 -4.64
C PRO A 321 -8.61 -28.51 -4.95
N LEU A 322 -8.99 -27.47 -5.69
CA LEU A 322 -10.37 -27.31 -6.19
C LEU A 322 -10.65 -28.33 -7.31
N THR A 323 -11.91 -28.73 -7.48
CA THR A 323 -12.34 -29.42 -8.71
C THR A 323 -12.34 -28.44 -9.89
N ASP A 324 -12.29 -28.94 -11.13
CA ASP A 324 -12.30 -28.07 -12.32
C ASP A 324 -13.60 -27.25 -12.42
N ALA A 325 -14.72 -27.81 -11.99
CA ALA A 325 -16.00 -27.10 -11.89
C ALA A 325 -15.91 -25.94 -10.88
N GLN A 326 -15.38 -26.17 -9.67
CA GLN A 326 -15.22 -25.13 -8.64
C GLN A 326 -14.24 -24.04 -9.09
N LEU A 327 -13.14 -24.42 -9.72
CA LEU A 327 -12.16 -23.50 -10.28
C LEU A 327 -12.80 -22.61 -11.35
N HIS A 328 -13.55 -23.20 -12.27
CA HIS A 328 -14.18 -22.45 -13.35
C HIS A 328 -15.32 -21.55 -12.85
N GLU A 329 -16.06 -22.00 -11.84
CA GLU A 329 -17.07 -21.20 -11.16
C GLU A 329 -16.45 -19.95 -10.50
N GLN A 330 -15.28 -20.06 -9.87
CA GLN A 330 -14.54 -18.91 -9.32
C GLN A 330 -14.19 -17.90 -10.41
N PHE A 331 -13.75 -18.35 -11.58
CA PHE A 331 -13.52 -17.45 -12.71
C PHE A 331 -14.80 -16.81 -13.24
N LYS A 332 -15.88 -17.58 -13.39
CA LYS A 332 -17.17 -17.05 -13.84
C LYS A 332 -17.68 -15.97 -12.89
N LYS A 333 -17.64 -16.21 -11.57
CA LYS A 333 -18.01 -15.22 -10.54
C LYS A 333 -17.16 -13.95 -10.60
N LYS A 334 -15.87 -14.05 -10.95
CA LYS A 334 -14.95 -12.90 -10.93
C LYS A 334 -14.89 -12.11 -12.25
N PHE A 335 -15.20 -12.76 -13.38
CA PHE A 335 -14.96 -12.20 -14.71
C PHE A 335 -16.17 -12.26 -15.65
N GLY A 336 -17.28 -12.87 -15.24
CA GLY A 336 -18.40 -13.21 -16.12
C GLY A 336 -18.06 -14.37 -17.07
N PHE A 337 -19.06 -14.87 -17.79
CA PHE A 337 -18.92 -16.10 -18.59
C PHE A 337 -17.87 -15.97 -19.72
N LYS A 338 -17.92 -14.89 -20.50
CA LYS A 338 -17.07 -14.72 -21.70
C LYS A 338 -15.57 -14.71 -21.39
N LYS A 339 -15.15 -13.98 -20.36
CA LYS A 339 -13.74 -13.90 -19.97
C LYS A 339 -13.29 -15.14 -19.20
N ALA A 340 -14.17 -15.77 -18.42
CA ALA A 340 -13.88 -17.05 -17.77
C ALA A 340 -13.57 -18.17 -18.77
N MET A 341 -14.17 -18.17 -19.97
CA MET A 341 -13.82 -19.13 -21.03
C MET A 341 -12.36 -19.04 -21.46
N LYS A 342 -11.80 -17.84 -21.55
CA LYS A 342 -10.37 -17.66 -21.86
C LYS A 342 -9.47 -18.21 -20.74
N CYS A 343 -9.93 -18.18 -19.49
CA CYS A 343 -9.21 -18.73 -18.33
C CYS A 343 -9.11 -20.26 -18.32
N LYS A 344 -9.70 -20.98 -19.28
CA LYS A 344 -9.44 -22.42 -19.48
C LYS A 344 -8.02 -22.67 -19.99
N SER A 345 -7.44 -21.72 -20.73
CA SER A 345 -6.02 -21.76 -21.10
C SER A 345 -5.17 -21.59 -19.83
N ILE A 346 -4.21 -22.50 -19.58
CA ILE A 346 -3.41 -22.48 -18.36
C ILE A 346 -2.63 -21.16 -18.21
N PRO A 347 -1.86 -20.67 -19.20
CA PRO A 347 -1.13 -19.41 -19.06
C PRO A 347 -2.05 -18.22 -18.76
N PHE A 348 -3.15 -18.08 -19.51
CA PHE A 348 -4.09 -16.98 -19.33
C PHE A 348 -4.85 -17.09 -18.00
N GLY A 349 -5.27 -18.30 -17.64
CA GLY A 349 -5.98 -18.61 -16.39
C GLY A 349 -5.10 -18.37 -15.17
N MET A 350 -3.83 -18.81 -15.18
CA MET A 350 -2.90 -18.56 -14.09
C MET A 350 -2.60 -17.06 -13.94
N LYS A 351 -2.32 -16.36 -15.04
CA LYS A 351 -2.13 -14.89 -15.02
C LYS A 351 -3.38 -14.18 -14.46
N SER A 352 -4.57 -14.53 -14.94
CA SER A 352 -5.84 -13.98 -14.46
C SER A 352 -6.07 -14.27 -12.97
N ALA A 353 -5.68 -15.45 -12.49
CA ALA A 353 -5.75 -15.81 -11.08
C ALA A 353 -4.79 -14.96 -10.23
N VAL A 354 -3.58 -14.69 -10.71
CA VAL A 354 -2.62 -13.80 -10.05
C VAL A 354 -3.15 -12.37 -10.01
N GLU A 355 -3.56 -11.80 -11.14
CA GLU A 355 -4.07 -10.43 -11.24
C GLU A 355 -5.24 -10.19 -10.28
N ARG A 356 -6.16 -11.17 -10.17
CA ARG A 356 -7.34 -11.08 -9.29
C ARG A 356 -7.18 -11.67 -7.89
N GLY A 357 -6.04 -12.29 -7.57
CA GLY A 357 -5.76 -12.83 -6.23
C GLY A 357 -6.50 -14.12 -5.89
N LEU A 358 -6.81 -14.92 -6.91
CA LEU A 358 -7.50 -16.21 -6.76
C LEU A 358 -6.50 -17.30 -6.37
N ASN A 359 -5.95 -17.22 -5.15
CA ASN A 359 -4.87 -18.08 -4.66
C ASN A 359 -5.21 -19.59 -4.74
N ALA A 360 -6.45 -19.96 -4.42
CA ALA A 360 -6.95 -21.34 -4.50
C ALA A 360 -6.94 -21.88 -5.95
N VAL A 361 -7.34 -21.03 -6.90
CA VAL A 361 -7.34 -21.35 -8.33
C VAL A 361 -5.91 -21.48 -8.82
N PHE A 362 -5.03 -20.54 -8.48
CA PHE A 362 -3.62 -20.58 -8.84
C PHE A 362 -2.94 -21.85 -8.31
N HIS A 363 -3.13 -22.17 -7.03
CA HIS A 363 -2.60 -23.38 -6.42
C HIS A 363 -3.08 -24.63 -7.17
N THR A 364 -4.37 -24.71 -7.51
CA THR A 364 -4.94 -25.84 -8.25
C THR A 364 -4.33 -25.97 -9.65
N PHE A 365 -4.18 -24.87 -10.40
CA PHE A 365 -3.50 -24.90 -11.69
C PHE A 365 -2.03 -25.29 -11.57
N SER A 366 -1.31 -24.74 -10.59
CA SER A 366 0.11 -25.03 -10.40
C SER A 366 0.39 -26.51 -10.16
N ARG A 367 -0.51 -27.22 -9.45
CA ARG A 367 -0.37 -28.67 -9.22
C ARG A 367 -0.57 -29.52 -10.47
N LYS A 368 -1.31 -29.02 -11.46
CA LYS A 368 -1.60 -29.71 -12.73
C LYS A 368 -0.62 -29.31 -13.84
N THR A 369 0.34 -28.44 -13.56
CA THR A 369 1.17 -27.78 -14.57
C THR A 369 2.65 -27.98 -14.25
N SER A 370 3.46 -28.29 -15.24
CA SER A 370 4.92 -28.39 -15.06
C SER A 370 5.56 -27.03 -14.77
N SER A 371 6.67 -27.03 -14.04
CA SER A 371 7.41 -25.79 -13.74
C SER A 371 7.85 -25.03 -14.99
N SER A 372 8.19 -25.74 -16.08
CA SER A 372 8.55 -25.13 -17.37
C SER A 372 7.43 -24.28 -17.94
N THR A 373 6.18 -24.72 -17.83
CA THR A 373 4.99 -24.02 -18.35
C THR A 373 4.62 -22.82 -17.48
N ILE A 374 4.77 -22.94 -16.16
CA ILE A 374 4.56 -21.82 -15.22
C ILE A 374 5.58 -20.70 -15.45
N ASN A 375 6.80 -21.08 -15.83
CA ASN A 375 7.91 -20.14 -16.05
C ASN A 375 7.86 -19.42 -17.41
N VAL A 376 6.87 -19.74 -18.26
CA VAL A 376 6.69 -19.08 -19.55
C VAL A 376 6.39 -17.61 -19.33
N SER A 377 7.09 -16.77 -20.10
CA SER A 377 6.86 -15.34 -20.13
C SER A 377 5.79 -14.99 -21.16
N ASP A 378 4.98 -13.98 -20.86
CA ASP A 378 3.99 -13.46 -21.79
C ASP A 378 4.64 -12.69 -22.95
N GLU A 379 3.81 -12.14 -23.84
CA GLU A 379 4.24 -11.38 -25.03
C GLU A 379 5.13 -10.18 -24.67
N ALA A 380 4.92 -9.58 -23.50
CA ALA A 380 5.72 -8.48 -22.98
C ALA A 380 6.96 -8.97 -22.20
N GLY A 381 7.18 -10.29 -22.12
CA GLY A 381 8.35 -10.89 -21.49
C GLY A 381 8.25 -11.09 -19.97
N TYR A 382 7.06 -10.92 -19.37
CA TYR A 382 6.85 -11.15 -17.94
C TYR A 382 6.39 -12.58 -17.68
N ALA A 383 7.15 -13.29 -16.84
CA ALA A 383 6.70 -14.54 -16.22
C ALA A 383 5.66 -14.29 -15.11
N ILE A 384 4.94 -15.34 -14.71
CA ILE A 384 3.96 -15.33 -13.60
C ILE A 384 4.55 -14.73 -12.32
N PHE A 385 5.82 -14.99 -12.04
CA PHE A 385 6.52 -14.52 -10.85
C PHE A 385 6.58 -12.97 -10.78
N HIS A 386 6.74 -12.31 -11.93
CA HIS A 386 6.69 -10.85 -12.06
C HIS A 386 5.29 -10.29 -11.79
N HIS A 387 4.25 -10.90 -12.39
CA HIS A 387 2.86 -10.51 -12.17
C HIS A 387 2.46 -10.66 -10.70
N ALA A 388 2.92 -11.74 -10.04
CA ALA A 388 2.66 -11.96 -8.62
C ALA A 388 3.27 -10.85 -7.75
N ALA A 389 4.46 -10.35 -8.12
CA ALA A 389 5.10 -9.24 -7.44
C ALA A 389 4.41 -7.90 -7.68
N LEU A 390 4.05 -7.61 -8.93
CA LEU A 390 3.33 -6.38 -9.29
C LEU A 390 1.97 -6.24 -8.58
N HIS A 391 1.28 -7.36 -8.38
CA HIS A 391 -0.08 -7.40 -7.79
C HIS A 391 -0.12 -7.68 -6.28
N ASN A 392 1.03 -7.68 -5.59
CA ASN A 392 1.17 -7.97 -4.16
C ASN A 392 0.61 -9.36 -3.75
N ARG A 393 1.00 -10.43 -4.45
CA ARG A 393 0.50 -11.80 -4.24
C ARG A 393 1.45 -12.67 -3.44
N VAL A 394 1.64 -12.32 -2.16
CA VAL A 394 2.56 -13.00 -1.23
C VAL A 394 2.40 -14.52 -1.20
N SER A 395 1.17 -15.02 -1.12
CA SER A 395 0.91 -16.47 -1.07
C SER A 395 1.37 -17.21 -2.32
N ILE A 396 1.22 -16.59 -3.50
CA ILE A 396 1.67 -17.13 -4.78
C ILE A 396 3.20 -17.05 -4.88
N ILE A 397 3.81 -15.94 -4.42
CA ILE A 397 5.27 -15.82 -4.33
C ILE A 397 5.85 -16.93 -3.45
N CYS A 398 5.30 -17.15 -2.26
CA CYS A 398 5.74 -18.25 -1.38
C CYS A 398 5.62 -19.62 -2.06
N GLN A 399 4.51 -19.88 -2.77
CA GLN A 399 4.34 -21.13 -3.51
C GLN A 399 5.40 -21.32 -4.60
N LEU A 400 5.72 -20.26 -5.33
CA LEU A 400 6.72 -20.30 -6.41
C LEU A 400 8.14 -20.42 -5.84
N CYS A 401 8.48 -19.70 -4.76
CA CYS A 401 9.77 -19.86 -4.08
C CYS A 401 9.94 -21.27 -3.51
N ASN A 402 8.91 -21.84 -2.88
CA ASN A 402 8.93 -23.22 -2.36
C ASN A 402 9.03 -24.28 -3.46
N ALA A 403 8.65 -23.93 -4.70
CA ALA A 403 8.84 -24.75 -5.88
C ALA A 403 10.17 -24.47 -6.61
N ASN A 404 11.13 -23.81 -5.92
CA ASN A 404 12.48 -23.49 -6.39
C ASN A 404 12.54 -22.61 -7.66
N PHE A 405 11.52 -21.77 -7.89
CA PHE A 405 11.64 -20.75 -8.93
C PHE A 405 12.69 -19.72 -8.53
N ASN A 406 13.46 -19.23 -9.52
CA ASN A 406 14.49 -18.23 -9.27
C ASN A 406 13.85 -16.92 -8.81
N VAL A 407 14.10 -16.55 -7.55
CA VAL A 407 13.58 -15.31 -6.94
C VAL A 407 14.04 -14.05 -7.71
N ASN A 408 15.19 -14.13 -8.37
CA ASN A 408 15.80 -13.08 -9.18
C ASN A 408 15.54 -13.26 -10.68
N GLN A 409 14.48 -13.98 -11.05
CA GLN A 409 14.09 -14.12 -12.45
C GLN A 409 13.99 -12.75 -13.13
N ARG A 410 14.69 -12.56 -14.25
CA ARG A 410 14.64 -11.32 -15.03
C ARG A 410 13.59 -11.41 -16.12
N ARG A 411 12.90 -10.31 -16.37
CA ARG A 411 12.03 -10.13 -17.54
C ARG A 411 12.84 -10.25 -18.84
N PHE A 412 12.23 -10.85 -19.87
CA PHE A 412 12.76 -10.82 -21.23
C PHE A 412 12.42 -9.50 -21.93
N VAL A 413 13.39 -8.82 -22.50
CA VAL A 413 13.19 -7.59 -23.28
C VAL A 413 13.32 -7.94 -24.76
N MET A 414 12.32 -7.57 -25.57
CA MET A 414 12.32 -7.76 -27.03
C MET A 414 12.76 -6.47 -27.73
N PHE A 415 13.55 -6.58 -28.80
CA PHE A 415 13.89 -5.45 -29.67
C PHE A 415 13.60 -5.77 -31.14
N SER A 416 13.12 -4.77 -31.87
CA SER A 416 13.33 -4.65 -33.32
C SER A 416 14.53 -3.74 -33.54
N GLN A 417 15.64 -4.26 -34.06
CA GLN A 417 16.65 -3.37 -34.63
C GLN A 417 16.10 -2.82 -35.95
N GLU A 418 16.03 -1.49 -36.08
CA GLU A 418 15.85 -0.80 -37.36
C GLU A 418 17.12 -0.94 -38.21
N SER A 419 17.42 -2.15 -38.65
CA SER A 419 18.36 -2.40 -39.74
C SER A 419 18.25 -3.86 -40.18
N SER A 420 17.61 -4.07 -41.34
CA SER A 420 17.72 -5.21 -42.24
C SER A 420 18.23 -6.56 -41.69
N LYS A 421 17.34 -7.57 -41.74
CA LYS A 421 17.52 -9.02 -41.50
C LYS A 421 17.52 -9.50 -40.03
N MET A 422 16.30 -9.65 -39.51
CA MET A 422 15.74 -10.86 -38.89
C MET A 422 16.69 -11.74 -38.04
N ASP A 423 17.11 -11.24 -36.88
CA ASP A 423 17.41 -12.04 -35.68
C ASP A 423 17.01 -11.24 -34.44
N MET A 424 15.82 -11.53 -33.88
CA MET A 424 15.37 -10.91 -32.63
C MET A 424 16.16 -11.49 -31.45
N LYS A 425 17.27 -10.86 -31.07
CA LYS A 425 18.00 -11.22 -29.83
C LYS A 425 17.15 -10.86 -28.61
N LYS A 426 16.75 -11.88 -27.86
CA LYS A 426 16.08 -11.75 -26.56
C LYS A 426 17.14 -11.57 -25.47
N GLU A 427 17.20 -10.39 -24.85
CA GLU A 427 18.10 -10.16 -23.72
C GLU A 427 17.36 -10.36 -22.39
N ARG A 428 18.06 -10.97 -21.42
CA ARG A 428 17.58 -11.20 -20.05
C ARG A 428 18.12 -10.13 -19.10
N ASN A 429 17.93 -8.86 -19.43
CA ASN A 429 18.37 -7.72 -18.61
C ASN A 429 17.21 -6.85 -18.09
N GLY A 430 15.96 -7.30 -18.25
CA GLY A 430 14.79 -6.58 -17.72
C GLY A 430 14.65 -6.63 -16.20
N PRO A 431 13.64 -5.94 -15.64
CA PRO A 431 13.37 -5.89 -14.20
C PRO A 431 13.14 -7.28 -13.60
N THR A 432 13.56 -7.45 -12.35
CA THR A 432 13.23 -8.60 -11.50
C THR A 432 11.89 -8.40 -10.79
N PRO A 433 11.29 -9.43 -10.17
CA PRO A 433 10.11 -9.28 -9.32
C PRO A 433 10.26 -8.21 -8.24
N LEU A 434 11.45 -8.07 -7.64
CA LEU A 434 11.67 -7.05 -6.61
C LEU A 434 11.61 -5.62 -7.18
N HIS A 435 12.05 -5.39 -8.42
CA HIS A 435 11.87 -4.11 -9.10
C HIS A 435 10.38 -3.79 -9.30
N LEU A 436 9.58 -4.78 -9.71
CA LEU A 436 8.15 -4.57 -9.96
C LEU A 436 7.35 -4.41 -8.66
N ALA A 437 7.77 -5.10 -7.59
CA ALA A 437 7.23 -4.85 -6.25
C ALA A 437 7.55 -3.43 -5.78
N ALA A 438 8.78 -2.95 -6.05
CA ALA A 438 9.20 -1.59 -5.76
C ALA A 438 8.44 -0.54 -6.58
N GLN A 439 8.12 -0.82 -7.85
CA GLN A 439 7.30 0.05 -8.70
C GLN A 439 5.86 0.21 -8.19
N ALA A 440 5.22 -0.90 -7.84
CA ALA A 440 3.78 -0.94 -7.52
C ALA A 440 3.50 -0.80 -6.02
N CYS A 441 4.50 -0.41 -5.23
CA CYS A 441 4.43 -0.35 -3.77
C CYS A 441 3.92 -1.66 -3.14
N SER A 442 4.28 -2.83 -3.69
CA SER A 442 3.82 -4.12 -3.18
C SER A 442 4.67 -4.55 -1.97
N LEU A 443 4.44 -3.89 -0.85
CA LEU A 443 5.27 -3.96 0.36
C LEU A 443 5.42 -5.39 0.87
N GLU A 444 4.32 -6.11 1.08
CA GLU A 444 4.39 -7.46 1.63
C GLU A 444 5.09 -8.43 0.68
N THR A 445 4.92 -8.27 -0.64
CA THR A 445 5.72 -9.03 -1.60
C THR A 445 7.19 -8.65 -1.55
N ALA A 446 7.55 -7.38 -1.46
CA ALA A 446 8.95 -6.96 -1.34
C ALA A 446 9.62 -7.56 -0.08
N CYS A 447 8.94 -7.49 1.08
CA CYS A 447 9.40 -8.13 2.32
C CYS A 447 9.57 -9.65 2.15
N CYS A 448 8.62 -10.30 1.48
CA CYS A 448 8.67 -11.74 1.21
C CYS A 448 9.85 -12.10 0.30
N LEU A 449 10.05 -11.38 -0.81
CA LEU A 449 11.16 -11.59 -1.74
C LEU A 449 12.51 -11.42 -1.03
N LEU A 450 12.68 -10.36 -0.23
CA LEU A 450 13.90 -10.16 0.57
C LEU A 450 14.13 -11.28 1.59
N SER A 451 13.06 -11.81 2.18
CA SER A 451 13.12 -12.98 3.09
C SER A 451 13.60 -14.24 2.35
N PHE A 452 13.22 -14.40 1.08
CA PHE A 452 13.72 -15.42 0.15
C PHE A 452 15.06 -15.05 -0.52
N LYS A 453 15.79 -14.05 0.02
CA LYS A 453 17.12 -13.63 -0.46
C LYS A 453 17.13 -13.13 -1.91
N ALA A 454 16.06 -12.46 -2.33
CA ALA A 454 16.10 -11.66 -3.56
C ALA A 454 17.28 -10.68 -3.51
N ASP A 455 18.03 -10.61 -4.60
CA ASP A 455 19.17 -9.73 -4.74
C ASP A 455 18.67 -8.33 -5.12
N TYR A 456 18.76 -7.44 -4.14
CA TYR A 456 18.35 -6.04 -4.25
C TYR A 456 19.42 -5.16 -4.90
N THR A 457 20.56 -5.72 -5.30
CA THR A 457 21.64 -5.00 -5.99
C THR A 457 21.63 -5.18 -7.50
N LEU A 458 20.83 -6.12 -8.00
CA LEU A 458 20.67 -6.32 -9.44
C LEU A 458 20.09 -5.06 -10.08
N SER A 459 20.79 -4.54 -11.09
CA SER A 459 20.28 -3.50 -11.95
C SER A 459 19.56 -4.08 -13.18
N GLU A 460 18.48 -3.43 -13.61
CA GLU A 460 17.88 -3.69 -14.93
C GLU A 460 18.59 -2.87 -16.03
N LYS A 461 18.06 -2.91 -17.25
CA LYS A 461 18.70 -2.37 -18.45
C LYS A 461 19.10 -0.89 -18.34
N ARG A 462 18.34 -0.07 -17.61
CA ARG A 462 18.65 1.36 -17.37
C ARG A 462 19.69 1.56 -16.27
N GLY A 463 20.18 0.47 -15.68
CA GLY A 463 21.07 0.50 -14.54
C GLY A 463 20.35 0.74 -13.22
N TRP A 464 19.01 0.72 -13.19
CA TRP A 464 18.25 0.97 -11.98
C TRP A 464 18.12 -0.29 -11.14
N MET A 465 18.24 -0.12 -9.82
CA MET A 465 18.05 -1.17 -8.81
C MET A 465 16.63 -1.02 -8.24
N PRO A 466 16.14 -1.96 -7.41
CA PRO A 466 14.85 -1.80 -6.75
C PRO A 466 14.69 -0.50 -5.93
N ILE A 467 15.76 0.04 -5.32
CA ILE A 467 15.69 1.33 -4.61
C ILE A 467 15.49 2.52 -5.57
N HIS A 468 16.12 2.48 -6.75
CA HIS A 468 15.94 3.47 -7.81
C HIS A 468 14.48 3.49 -8.29
N PHE A 469 13.88 2.30 -8.46
CA PHE A 469 12.44 2.18 -8.74
C PHE A 469 11.60 2.78 -7.60
N ALA A 470 11.84 2.34 -6.36
CA ALA A 470 11.07 2.84 -5.22
C ALA A 470 11.11 4.37 -5.13
N ALA A 471 12.26 4.98 -5.39
CA ALA A 471 12.42 6.43 -5.34
C ALA A 471 11.74 7.16 -6.50
N PHE A 472 11.90 6.67 -7.73
CA PHE A 472 11.22 7.24 -8.90
C PHE A 472 9.69 7.18 -8.76
N TYR A 473 9.17 6.08 -8.20
CA TYR A 473 7.73 5.81 -8.09
C TYR A 473 7.07 6.32 -6.78
N ASP A 474 7.77 7.15 -5.99
CA ASP A 474 7.31 7.72 -4.71
C ASP A 474 6.88 6.67 -3.64
N ASN A 475 7.59 5.54 -3.59
CA ASN A 475 7.24 4.39 -2.75
C ASN A 475 8.12 4.29 -1.50
N ILE A 476 7.96 5.25 -0.59
CA ILE A 476 8.72 5.37 0.68
C ILE A 476 8.78 4.05 1.46
N CYS A 477 7.66 3.32 1.53
CA CYS A 477 7.60 2.09 2.31
C CYS A 477 8.58 1.01 1.81
N ILE A 478 8.87 1.00 0.50
CA ILE A 478 9.87 0.12 -0.09
C ILE A 478 11.29 0.63 0.22
N ILE A 479 11.50 1.95 0.19
CA ILE A 479 12.77 2.57 0.59
C ILE A 479 13.10 2.23 2.05
N ILE A 480 12.12 2.34 2.95
CA ILE A 480 12.28 1.99 4.38
C ILE A 480 12.85 0.58 4.54
N ILE A 481 12.24 -0.43 3.90
CA ILE A 481 12.67 -1.83 4.07
C ILE A 481 14.02 -2.12 3.39
N LEU A 482 14.31 -1.44 2.27
CA LEU A 482 15.60 -1.59 1.57
C LEU A 482 16.72 -0.91 2.36
N TYR A 483 16.49 0.29 2.88
CA TYR A 483 17.42 1.01 3.74
C TYR A 483 17.74 0.24 5.03
N ARG A 484 16.72 -0.32 5.70
CA ARG A 484 16.93 -1.20 6.86
C ARG A 484 17.77 -2.43 6.52
N LYS A 485 17.68 -2.91 5.28
CA LYS A 485 18.45 -4.05 4.82
C LYS A 485 19.90 -3.67 4.52
N ASP A 486 20.09 -2.51 3.91
CA ASP A 486 21.38 -1.99 3.50
C ASP A 486 21.33 -0.45 3.35
N PRO A 487 21.83 0.30 4.35
CA PRO A 487 21.86 1.76 4.32
C PRO A 487 22.67 2.33 3.16
N SER A 488 23.64 1.59 2.61
CA SER A 488 24.48 2.09 1.52
C SER A 488 23.70 2.33 0.22
N LEU A 489 22.53 1.70 0.06
CA LEU A 489 21.63 1.89 -1.07
C LEU A 489 21.16 3.34 -1.23
N LEU A 490 21.19 4.14 -0.17
CA LEU A 490 20.82 5.56 -0.21
C LEU A 490 21.64 6.35 -1.25
N GLU A 491 22.90 5.94 -1.44
CA GLU A 491 23.88 6.56 -2.34
C GLU A 491 24.23 5.65 -3.54
N ALA A 492 23.43 4.62 -3.80
CA ALA A 492 23.63 3.77 -4.97
C ALA A 492 23.49 4.61 -6.25
N GLU A 493 24.36 4.38 -7.24
CA GLU A 493 24.34 5.11 -8.51
C GLU A 493 23.88 4.17 -9.64
N ALA A 494 22.94 4.64 -10.46
CA ALA A 494 22.47 3.87 -11.61
C ALA A 494 23.60 3.62 -12.64
N THR A 495 23.80 2.37 -13.06
CA THR A 495 25.00 1.98 -13.81
C THR A 495 25.02 2.36 -15.30
N ALA A 496 23.88 2.78 -15.87
CA ALA A 496 23.77 3.04 -17.32
C ALA A 496 23.03 4.34 -17.66
N GLU A 497 22.00 4.71 -16.91
CA GLU A 497 21.31 6.00 -17.07
C GLU A 497 21.79 7.03 -16.05
N ASN A 498 22.70 7.90 -16.49
CA ASN A 498 23.09 9.16 -15.85
C ASN A 498 23.69 9.07 -14.43
N GLN A 499 24.06 7.89 -13.91
CA GLN A 499 24.58 7.73 -12.54
C GLN A 499 23.68 8.38 -11.48
N CYS A 500 22.37 8.40 -11.73
CA CYS A 500 21.43 9.01 -10.79
C CYS A 500 21.37 8.19 -9.49
N THR A 501 21.42 8.89 -8.36
CA THR A 501 21.09 8.35 -7.04
C THR A 501 19.57 8.23 -6.87
N PRO A 502 19.07 7.49 -5.85
CA PRO A 502 17.65 7.50 -5.51
C PRO A 502 17.08 8.91 -5.35
N LEU A 503 17.84 9.82 -4.73
CA LEU A 503 17.44 11.21 -4.53
C LEU A 503 17.30 11.98 -5.86
N LEU A 504 18.25 11.83 -6.78
CA LEU A 504 18.20 12.45 -8.12
C LEU A 504 17.03 11.90 -8.96
N LEU A 505 16.73 10.61 -8.86
CA LEU A 505 15.57 10.02 -9.54
C LEU A 505 14.25 10.52 -8.96
N ALA A 506 14.14 10.65 -7.64
CA ALA A 506 12.96 11.23 -6.99
C ALA A 506 12.74 12.68 -7.42
N ALA A 507 13.82 13.47 -7.54
CA ALA A 507 13.76 14.84 -8.05
C ALA A 507 13.32 14.92 -9.53
N THR A 508 13.69 13.93 -10.34
CA THR A 508 13.30 13.81 -11.76
C THR A 508 11.84 13.42 -11.94
N SER A 509 11.28 12.62 -11.02
CA SER A 509 9.88 12.15 -11.08
C SER A 509 8.90 13.01 -10.29
N GLY A 510 9.40 13.95 -9.48
CA GLY A 510 8.56 14.79 -8.62
C GLY A 510 8.08 14.06 -7.36
N ALA A 511 8.78 12.98 -6.96
CA ALA A 511 8.45 12.16 -5.79
C ALA A 511 8.79 12.89 -4.47
N LEU A 512 8.00 13.91 -4.14
CA LEU A 512 8.25 14.83 -3.03
C LEU A 512 8.36 14.12 -1.67
N ASP A 513 7.49 13.15 -1.39
CA ASP A 513 7.51 12.48 -0.09
C ASP A 513 8.73 11.57 0.06
N THR A 514 9.17 10.96 -1.04
CA THR A 514 10.47 10.31 -1.11
C THR A 514 11.62 11.28 -0.85
N ILE A 515 11.64 12.47 -1.45
CA ILE A 515 12.69 13.47 -1.22
C ILE A 515 12.76 13.85 0.26
N LYS A 516 11.60 14.17 0.87
CA LYS A 516 11.48 14.46 2.31
C LYS A 516 12.06 13.33 3.15
N TYR A 517 11.72 12.08 2.82
CA TYR A 517 12.20 10.93 3.56
C TYR A 517 13.70 10.70 3.38
N LEU A 518 14.23 10.78 2.16
CA LEU A 518 15.66 10.62 1.88
C LEU A 518 16.49 11.73 2.58
N PHE A 519 15.99 12.97 2.60
CA PHE A 519 16.62 14.05 3.39
C PHE A 519 16.63 13.73 4.89
N SER A 520 15.54 13.18 5.43
CA SER A 520 15.49 12.77 6.84
C SER A 520 16.48 11.64 7.19
N LEU A 521 16.94 10.89 6.18
CA LEU A 521 17.99 9.87 6.31
C LEU A 521 19.41 10.41 6.03
N GLY A 522 19.55 11.68 5.67
CA GLY A 522 20.83 12.30 5.37
C GLY A 522 21.38 11.99 3.96
N ALA A 523 20.50 11.70 2.99
CA ALA A 523 20.92 11.49 1.60
C ALA A 523 21.69 12.70 1.05
N ASN A 524 22.75 12.45 0.29
CA ASN A 524 23.64 13.51 -0.17
C ASN A 524 23.02 14.32 -1.33
N TRP A 525 22.42 15.47 -1.00
CA TRP A 525 21.85 16.40 -1.97
C TRP A 525 22.87 17.17 -2.82
N THR A 526 24.17 17.07 -2.53
CA THR A 526 25.24 17.69 -3.34
C THR A 526 25.62 16.85 -4.56
N LYS A 527 25.15 15.61 -4.64
CA LYS A 527 25.38 14.73 -5.78
C LYS A 527 24.77 15.29 -7.06
N THR A 528 25.43 15.01 -8.17
CA THR A 528 24.98 15.36 -9.52
C THR A 528 24.96 14.12 -10.40
N ASP A 529 24.10 14.14 -11.42
CA ASP A 529 24.15 13.16 -12.50
C ASP A 529 25.43 13.36 -13.38
N ILE A 530 25.63 12.49 -14.38
CA ILE A 530 26.79 12.60 -15.29
C ILE A 530 26.85 13.91 -16.10
N LYS A 531 25.73 14.65 -16.18
CA LYS A 531 25.64 15.93 -16.89
C LYS A 531 25.83 17.12 -15.94
N GLY A 532 26.11 16.87 -14.66
CA GLY A 532 26.26 17.91 -13.64
C GLY A 532 24.94 18.41 -13.08
N ASN A 533 23.82 17.77 -13.38
CA ASN A 533 22.52 18.18 -12.83
C ASN A 533 22.39 17.69 -11.39
N ASN A 534 22.25 18.62 -10.45
CA ASN A 534 21.79 18.33 -9.08
C ASN A 534 20.25 18.22 -9.02
N ILE A 535 19.71 18.00 -7.82
CA ILE A 535 18.26 17.86 -7.61
C ILE A 535 17.45 19.08 -8.07
N ILE A 536 18.00 20.31 -7.97
CA ILE A 536 17.31 21.52 -8.43
C ILE A 536 17.20 21.49 -9.95
N HIS A 537 18.31 21.28 -10.66
CA HIS A 537 18.33 21.22 -12.12
C HIS A 537 17.34 20.19 -12.64
N LEU A 538 17.33 18.99 -12.06
CA LEU A 538 16.42 17.92 -12.46
C LEU A 538 14.95 18.31 -12.23
N SER A 539 14.60 18.85 -11.06
CA SER A 539 13.23 19.29 -10.78
C SER A 539 12.78 20.46 -11.67
N VAL A 540 13.68 21.34 -12.10
CA VAL A 540 13.38 22.40 -13.07
C VAL A 540 13.13 21.84 -14.46
N LEU A 541 14.03 20.97 -14.95
CA LEU A 541 13.92 20.37 -16.29
C LEU A 541 12.63 19.58 -16.49
N THR A 542 12.05 19.07 -15.39
CA THR A 542 10.80 18.28 -15.40
C THR A 542 9.62 19.00 -14.75
N PHE A 543 9.74 20.32 -14.49
CA PHE A 543 8.66 21.19 -14.00
C PHE A 543 8.01 20.77 -12.66
N HIS A 544 8.78 20.17 -11.74
CA HIS A 544 8.30 19.76 -10.41
C HIS A 544 8.36 20.91 -9.41
N THR A 545 7.46 21.88 -9.54
CA THR A 545 7.41 23.11 -8.72
C THR A 545 7.28 22.85 -7.22
N GLU A 546 6.53 21.82 -6.83
CA GLU A 546 6.34 21.42 -5.43
C GLU A 546 7.66 20.99 -4.76
N VAL A 547 8.52 20.31 -5.52
CA VAL A 547 9.86 19.94 -5.06
C VAL A 547 10.71 21.19 -4.86
N LEU A 548 10.69 22.11 -5.81
CA LEU A 548 11.42 23.37 -5.72
C LEU A 548 10.96 24.22 -4.53
N LYS A 549 9.64 24.35 -4.34
CA LYS A 549 9.02 25.04 -3.20
C LYS A 549 9.51 24.44 -1.88
N HIS A 550 9.49 23.12 -1.76
CA HIS A 550 9.96 22.44 -0.56
C HIS A 550 11.47 22.68 -0.31
N ILE A 551 12.31 22.63 -1.35
CA ILE A 551 13.75 22.92 -1.19
C ILE A 551 13.99 24.38 -0.76
N ILE A 552 13.21 25.34 -1.29
CA ILE A 552 13.26 26.74 -0.86
C ILE A 552 12.91 26.88 0.62
N GLU A 553 11.86 26.19 1.08
CA GLU A 553 11.42 26.21 2.49
C GLU A 553 12.48 25.66 3.45
N LEU A 554 13.29 24.69 3.02
CA LEU A 554 14.39 24.14 3.82
C LEU A 554 15.55 25.13 3.98
N ASN A 555 15.64 26.14 3.12
CA ASN A 555 16.65 27.22 3.17
C ASN A 555 18.10 26.70 3.30
N ILE A 556 18.45 25.68 2.52
CA ILE A 556 19.79 25.07 2.52
C ILE A 556 20.74 25.98 1.72
N PRO A 557 21.75 26.64 2.35
CA PRO A 557 22.61 27.60 1.67
C PRO A 557 23.39 27.01 0.48
N GLU A 558 23.80 25.74 0.60
CA GLU A 558 24.56 24.99 -0.40
C GLU A 558 23.67 24.49 -1.57
N LEU A 559 22.35 24.65 -1.47
CA LEU A 559 21.39 24.26 -2.49
C LEU A 559 20.50 25.45 -2.88
N PRO A 560 21.07 26.53 -3.45
CA PRO A 560 20.37 27.79 -3.67
C PRO A 560 19.47 27.73 -4.91
N VAL A 561 18.19 27.41 -4.70
CA VAL A 561 17.18 27.32 -5.78
C VAL A 561 17.12 28.59 -6.61
N TRP A 562 17.04 29.76 -5.98
CA TRP A 562 16.95 31.05 -6.69
C TRP A 562 18.19 31.39 -7.52
N LYS A 563 19.40 31.12 -7.00
CA LYS A 563 20.63 31.33 -7.78
C LYS A 563 20.67 30.42 -9.00
N THR A 564 20.18 29.18 -8.84
CA THR A 564 20.12 28.19 -9.93
C THR A 564 19.07 28.55 -10.98
N LEU A 565 17.90 29.04 -10.55
CA LEU A 565 16.80 29.44 -11.45
C LEU A 565 17.05 30.74 -12.21
N VAL A 566 17.62 31.73 -11.53
CA VAL A 566 17.75 33.10 -12.05
C VAL A 566 19.13 33.31 -12.70
N GLY A 567 20.08 32.40 -12.48
CA GLY A 567 21.48 32.59 -12.85
C GLY A 567 22.16 33.68 -12.01
N GLU A 568 23.50 33.70 -12.00
CA GLU A 568 24.23 34.86 -11.52
C GLU A 568 23.94 36.07 -12.44
N TYR A 569 22.91 36.85 -12.15
CA TYR A 569 22.87 38.25 -12.56
C TYR A 569 23.88 39.06 -11.74
N LYS A 570 25.16 38.68 -11.82
CA LYS A 570 26.28 39.54 -11.45
C LYS A 570 26.92 40.07 -12.73
N THR A 571 26.50 41.30 -13.05
CA THR A 571 27.34 42.36 -13.62
C THR A 571 28.06 42.06 -14.95
N GLN A 572 27.33 42.21 -16.06
CA GLN A 572 27.84 43.02 -17.16
C GLN A 572 27.21 44.41 -17.03
N SER A 573 27.82 45.22 -16.15
CA SER A 573 27.70 46.67 -16.21
C SER A 573 28.93 47.19 -16.94
N LEU A 574 28.75 47.52 -18.23
CA LEU A 574 29.07 48.83 -18.81
C LEU A 574 28.29 48.98 -20.11
#